data_AF-A0A7K9LEW7-F1
#
_entry.id   AF-A0A7K9LEW7-F1
#
_cell.length_a   1.000
_cell.length_b   1.000
_cell.length_c   1.000
_cell.angle_alpha   90.00
_cell.angle_beta   90.00
_cell.angle_gamma   90.00
#
_symmetry.space_group_name_H-M   'P 1'
#
loop_
_entity.id
_entity.type
_entity.pdbx_description
1 polymer ?
#
loop_
_entity_poly.entity_id
_entity_poly.type
_entity_poly.pdbx_seq_one_letter_code
_entity_poly.pdbx_strand_id
1 'polypeptide(L)'
;EKQVFQLRAHMYQARSLFAADSSGLSDPFARVFFISQSQCTEVLNETLCPTWDQLLVFDNVELYGEAHEMRDDPPIIVIEIYDQDTVGKADFMGRTFAKPVVKMSDEQYCPPRFPPQLEYYQIYRGNATAGDLLAAFELLQIGPGGKSDLPPIDGPTDLDRGPILPVPLGIRPVLSRYRVEVTSVHVGPCLGQESISKGVGKAGGNRESRICGKTRNQAAASLKKTGNWIIPADLPENELLHPPLNIRVVDCRAFGRYTLVGSHTVSSLRKFIFRPPDKTAQHWNVAG
;
A
#
# COMPACT_ATOMS: atom_id res chain seq x y z
N GLU A 1 -9.11 11.04 -34.68
CA GLU A 1 -7.67 11.19 -35.03
C GLU A 1 -6.83 10.09 -34.39
N LYS A 2 -5.59 9.80 -34.85
CA LYS A 2 -4.67 8.89 -34.13
C LYS A 2 -3.88 9.71 -33.11
N GLN A 3 -3.88 9.27 -31.87
CA GLN A 3 -3.17 9.91 -30.76
C GLN A 3 -2.23 8.90 -30.11
N VAL A 4 -1.03 9.34 -29.70
CA VAL A 4 -0.03 8.48 -29.07
C VAL A 4 0.19 8.95 -27.63
N PHE A 5 0.17 8.01 -26.70
CA PHE A 5 0.33 8.27 -25.28
C PHE A 5 1.40 7.38 -24.65
N GLN A 6 1.87 7.80 -23.47
CA GLN A 6 2.57 6.95 -22.51
C GLN A 6 1.68 6.80 -21.27
N LEU A 7 1.34 5.57 -20.89
CA LEU A 7 0.70 5.31 -19.60
C LEU A 7 1.80 5.03 -18.55
N ARG A 8 1.71 5.72 -17.42
CA ARG A 8 2.53 5.44 -16.23
C ARG A 8 1.63 4.90 -15.12
N ALA A 9 1.91 3.68 -14.69
CA ALA A 9 1.24 3.05 -13.55
C ALA A 9 2.20 3.04 -12.36
N HIS A 10 1.92 3.89 -11.37
CA HIS A 10 2.68 4.03 -10.13
C HIS A 10 2.14 3.05 -9.09
N MET A 11 2.66 1.83 -9.11
CA MET A 11 2.21 0.70 -8.29
C MET A 11 2.94 0.73 -6.94
N TYR A 12 2.30 1.29 -5.90
CA TYR A 12 2.98 1.51 -4.63
C TYR A 12 2.85 0.33 -3.65
N GLN A 13 1.64 0.05 -3.15
CA GLN A 13 1.42 -1.05 -2.21
C GLN A 13 0.03 -1.68 -2.38
N ALA A 14 -0.17 -2.89 -1.90
CA ALA A 14 -1.49 -3.42 -1.60
C ALA A 14 -1.58 -3.86 -0.13
N ARG A 15 -2.80 -4.00 0.38
CA ARG A 15 -3.03 -4.40 1.77
C ARG A 15 -4.22 -5.33 1.92
N SER A 16 -4.16 -6.16 2.96
CA SER A 16 -5.23 -7.09 3.34
C SER A 16 -5.64 -8.01 2.18
N LEU A 17 -4.65 -8.47 1.42
CA LEU A 17 -4.87 -9.46 0.37
C LEU A 17 -5.34 -10.79 0.98
N PHE A 18 -6.07 -11.58 0.20
CA PHE A 18 -6.49 -12.91 0.58
C PHE A 18 -5.27 -13.86 0.65
N ALA A 19 -5.17 -14.71 1.67
CA ALA A 19 -4.14 -15.75 1.72
C ALA A 19 -4.52 -16.91 0.80
N ALA A 20 -3.77 -17.11 -0.28
CA ALA A 20 -4.00 -18.23 -1.20
C ALA A 20 -3.18 -19.47 -0.81
N ASP A 21 -2.03 -19.32 -0.14
CA ASP A 21 -1.22 -20.46 0.27
C ASP A 21 -1.67 -21.13 1.58
N SER A 22 -1.30 -22.40 1.71
CA SER A 22 -1.42 -23.18 2.96
C SER A 22 -0.65 -22.59 4.14
N SER A 23 0.34 -21.72 3.89
CA SER A 23 1.10 -20.98 4.90
C SER A 23 0.27 -19.89 5.59
N GLY A 24 -0.87 -19.50 4.99
CA GLY A 24 -1.65 -18.34 5.40
C GLY A 24 -1.08 -17.00 4.92
N LEU A 25 -0.14 -17.03 3.98
CA LEU A 25 0.42 -15.89 3.24
C LEU A 25 0.26 -16.13 1.74
N SER A 26 0.88 -15.29 0.91
CA SER A 26 0.92 -15.39 -0.55
C SER A 26 2.22 -14.76 -1.07
N ASP A 27 2.55 -15.02 -2.33
CA ASP A 27 3.63 -14.41 -3.11
C ASP A 27 3.03 -13.44 -4.16
N PRO A 28 2.43 -12.29 -3.75
CA PRO A 28 1.65 -11.46 -4.66
C PRO A 28 2.47 -10.68 -5.70
N PHE A 29 1.92 -10.60 -6.92
CA PHE A 29 2.28 -9.61 -7.93
C PHE A 29 1.03 -9.01 -8.59
N ALA A 30 1.16 -7.80 -9.13
CA ALA A 30 0.12 -7.14 -9.88
C ALA A 30 0.40 -7.19 -11.38
N ARG A 31 -0.64 -7.44 -12.19
CA ARG A 31 -0.62 -7.32 -13.64
C ARG A 31 -1.54 -6.19 -14.06
N VAL A 32 -0.98 -5.19 -14.71
CA VAL A 32 -1.69 -4.02 -15.21
C VAL A 32 -1.92 -4.19 -16.70
N PHE A 33 -3.17 -4.04 -17.13
CA PHE A 33 -3.58 -4.11 -18.52
C PHE A 33 -4.12 -2.75 -18.98
N PHE A 34 -3.68 -2.34 -20.16
CA PHE A 34 -4.20 -1.16 -20.82
C PHE A 34 -4.21 -1.35 -22.33
N ILE A 35 -5.40 -1.27 -22.92
CA ILE A 35 -5.63 -1.51 -24.36
C ILE A 35 -5.10 -2.89 -24.77
N SER A 36 -4.00 -2.95 -25.51
CA SER A 36 -3.38 -4.16 -26.05
C SER A 36 -2.10 -4.56 -25.30
N GLN A 37 -1.73 -3.79 -24.27
CA GLN A 37 -0.49 -3.98 -23.54
C GLN A 37 -0.76 -4.47 -22.11
N SER A 38 0.20 -5.22 -21.57
CA SER A 38 0.20 -5.61 -20.16
C SER A 38 1.62 -5.63 -19.60
N GLN A 39 1.78 -5.24 -18.33
CA GLN A 39 3.04 -5.35 -17.59
C GLN A 39 2.77 -5.86 -16.18
N CYS A 40 3.78 -6.47 -15.56
CA CYS A 40 3.69 -6.99 -14.21
C CYS A 40 4.67 -6.26 -13.28
N THR A 41 4.28 -6.11 -12.02
CA THR A 41 5.21 -5.79 -10.94
C THR A 41 6.09 -7.00 -10.62
N GLU A 42 7.10 -6.80 -9.77
CA GLU A 42 7.79 -7.91 -9.13
C GLU A 42 6.86 -8.77 -8.27
N VAL A 43 7.27 -10.03 -8.09
CA VAL A 43 6.68 -10.97 -7.14
C VAL A 43 7.34 -10.74 -5.79
N LEU A 44 6.53 -10.52 -4.75
CA LEU A 44 7.02 -10.35 -3.37
C LEU A 44 6.58 -11.53 -2.53
N ASN A 45 7.55 -12.28 -1.99
CA ASN A 45 7.24 -13.53 -1.32
C ASN A 45 6.66 -13.35 0.09
N GLU A 46 5.80 -14.28 0.50
CA GLU A 46 5.24 -14.47 1.84
C GLU A 46 4.67 -13.19 2.48
N THR A 47 3.80 -12.47 1.77
CA THR A 47 3.13 -11.26 2.27
C THR A 47 1.69 -11.09 1.79
N LEU A 48 0.85 -10.50 2.63
CA LEU A 48 -0.51 -10.03 2.28
C LEU A 48 -0.60 -8.51 2.19
N CYS A 49 0.54 -7.81 2.38
CA CYS A 49 0.67 -6.37 2.34
C CYS A 49 1.89 -5.96 1.50
N PRO A 50 1.97 -6.37 0.22
CA PRO A 50 3.13 -6.08 -0.62
C PRO A 50 3.34 -4.59 -0.80
N THR A 51 4.59 -4.14 -0.76
CA THR A 51 5.00 -2.79 -1.17
C THR A 51 5.95 -2.93 -2.35
N TRP A 52 5.42 -2.82 -3.57
CA TRP A 52 6.21 -2.93 -4.79
C TRP A 52 7.04 -1.68 -5.02
N ASP A 53 6.49 -0.49 -4.73
CA ASP A 53 7.12 0.81 -5.01
C ASP A 53 7.67 0.89 -6.44
N GLN A 54 6.88 0.44 -7.43
CA GLN A 54 7.32 0.23 -8.80
C GLN A 54 6.52 1.07 -9.81
N LEU A 55 7.20 1.72 -10.72
CA LEU A 55 6.64 2.40 -11.88
C LEU A 55 6.68 1.47 -13.10
N LEU A 56 5.51 1.17 -13.67
CA LEU A 56 5.36 0.49 -14.95
C LEU A 56 5.09 1.50 -16.06
N VAL A 57 5.86 1.46 -17.14
CA VAL A 57 5.81 2.43 -18.24
C VAL A 57 5.35 1.74 -19.52
N PHE A 58 4.14 2.06 -19.96
CA PHE A 58 3.56 1.58 -21.20
C PHE A 58 3.80 2.63 -22.28
N ASP A 59 4.73 2.33 -23.18
CA ASP A 59 5.10 3.22 -24.26
C ASP A 59 4.24 3.01 -25.51
N ASN A 60 4.15 4.07 -26.31
CA ASN A 60 3.50 4.05 -27.63
C ASN A 60 2.08 3.48 -27.58
N VAL A 61 1.29 3.90 -26.58
CA VAL A 61 -0.12 3.53 -26.51
C VAL A 61 -0.88 4.32 -27.55
N GLU A 62 -1.42 3.63 -28.55
CA GLU A 62 -2.17 4.26 -29.63
C GLU A 62 -3.66 4.24 -29.30
N LEU A 63 -4.26 5.43 -29.26
CA LEU A 63 -5.69 5.61 -29.07
C LEU A 63 -6.28 6.33 -30.29
N TYR A 64 -7.51 5.97 -30.65
CA TYR A 64 -8.24 6.54 -31.78
C TYR A 64 -9.47 7.28 -31.27
N GLY A 65 -9.63 8.54 -31.67
CA GLY A 65 -10.72 9.40 -31.21
C GLY A 65 -10.33 10.86 -31.21
N GLU A 66 -11.18 11.71 -30.64
CA GLU A 66 -10.89 13.13 -30.44
C GLU A 66 -10.10 13.34 -29.14
N ALA A 67 -9.11 14.22 -29.18
CA ALA A 67 -8.22 14.51 -28.06
C ALA A 67 -8.96 14.93 -26.77
N HIS A 68 -10.04 15.72 -26.91
CA HIS A 68 -10.84 16.18 -25.76
C HIS A 68 -11.65 15.05 -25.12
N GLU A 69 -12.21 14.15 -25.94
CA GLU A 69 -12.95 12.99 -25.45
C GLU A 69 -12.04 12.04 -24.67
N MET A 70 -10.81 11.82 -25.16
CA MET A 70 -9.83 11.00 -24.44
C MET A 70 -9.42 11.61 -23.11
N ARG A 71 -9.38 12.96 -23.02
CA ARG A 71 -9.05 13.67 -21.78
C ARG A 71 -10.14 13.50 -20.73
N ASP A 72 -11.40 13.62 -21.13
CA ASP A 72 -12.53 13.66 -20.22
C ASP A 72 -13.06 12.25 -19.87
N ASP A 73 -12.97 11.29 -20.80
CA ASP A 73 -13.30 9.87 -20.56
C ASP A 73 -12.23 8.92 -21.14
N PRO A 74 -11.07 8.79 -20.46
CA PRO A 74 -10.03 7.88 -20.90
C PRO A 74 -10.44 6.41 -20.75
N PRO A 75 -9.85 5.50 -21.55
CA PRO A 75 -10.01 4.06 -21.36
C PRO A 75 -9.68 3.62 -19.94
N ILE A 76 -10.39 2.60 -19.46
CA ILE A 76 -10.20 2.03 -18.12
C ILE A 76 -8.94 1.16 -18.08
N ILE A 77 -8.15 1.31 -17.02
CA ILE A 77 -7.04 0.42 -16.68
C ILE A 77 -7.60 -0.75 -15.86
N VAL A 78 -7.21 -1.96 -16.23
CA VAL A 78 -7.55 -3.17 -15.46
C VAL A 78 -6.32 -3.61 -14.69
N ILE A 79 -6.48 -3.84 -13.39
CA ILE A 79 -5.40 -4.32 -12.54
C ILE A 79 -5.84 -5.63 -11.91
N GLU A 80 -5.05 -6.68 -12.11
CA GLU A 80 -5.28 -8.00 -11.53
C GLU A 80 -4.14 -8.35 -10.57
N ILE A 81 -4.49 -8.91 -9.43
CA ILE A 81 -3.54 -9.39 -8.43
C ILE A 81 -3.53 -10.91 -8.48
N TYR A 82 -2.33 -11.48 -8.48
CA TYR A 82 -2.09 -12.90 -8.56
C TYR A 82 -1.13 -13.35 -7.46
N ASP A 83 -1.30 -14.59 -7.03
CA ASP A 83 -0.38 -15.31 -6.16
C ASP A 83 0.54 -16.19 -7.02
N GLN A 84 1.85 -16.08 -6.86
CA GLN A 84 2.81 -16.84 -7.65
C GLN A 84 3.30 -18.08 -6.87
N ASP A 85 2.58 -19.18 -7.02
CA ASP A 85 3.01 -20.45 -6.43
C ASP A 85 4.38 -20.91 -6.96
N THR A 86 5.12 -21.61 -6.11
CA THR A 86 6.43 -22.21 -6.45
C THR A 86 6.34 -23.20 -7.62
N VAL A 87 5.19 -23.86 -7.79
CA VAL A 87 4.95 -24.82 -8.87
C VAL A 87 3.55 -24.63 -9.42
N GLY A 88 3.44 -24.20 -10.68
CA GLY A 88 2.17 -24.16 -11.39
C GLY A 88 1.84 -22.79 -11.97
N LYS A 89 0.54 -22.59 -12.24
CA LYS A 89 0.01 -21.33 -12.76
C LYS A 89 -0.31 -20.42 -11.58
N ALA A 90 0.00 -19.14 -11.72
CA ALA A 90 -0.36 -18.15 -10.74
C ALA A 90 -1.88 -18.10 -10.47
N ASP A 91 -2.24 -18.02 -9.19
CA ASP A 91 -3.60 -18.07 -8.69
C ASP A 91 -4.22 -16.67 -8.65
N PHE A 92 -5.43 -16.53 -9.19
CA PHE A 92 -6.10 -15.23 -9.23
C PHE A 92 -6.62 -14.82 -7.85
N MET A 93 -6.10 -13.72 -7.32
CA MET A 93 -6.47 -13.19 -6.01
C MET A 93 -7.58 -12.15 -6.09
N GLY A 94 -7.62 -11.36 -7.16
CA GLY A 94 -8.66 -10.34 -7.35
C GLY A 94 -8.32 -9.33 -8.45
N ARG A 95 -9.27 -8.43 -8.72
CA ARG A 95 -9.18 -7.39 -9.75
C ARG A 95 -9.72 -6.07 -9.24
N THR A 96 -9.16 -4.97 -9.74
CA THR A 96 -9.73 -3.63 -9.65
C THR A 96 -9.60 -2.87 -10.97
N PHE A 97 -10.17 -1.68 -11.01
CA PHE A 97 -10.22 -0.82 -12.18
C PHE A 97 -9.85 0.61 -11.80
N ALA A 98 -9.15 1.31 -12.69
CA ALA A 98 -8.77 2.70 -12.48
C ALA A 98 -8.96 3.54 -13.75
N LYS A 99 -9.25 4.83 -13.56
CA LYS A 99 -9.18 5.85 -14.62
C LYS A 99 -7.86 6.61 -14.48
N PRO A 100 -7.03 6.72 -15.53
CA PRO A 100 -5.83 7.53 -15.45
C PRO A 100 -6.17 9.02 -15.45
N VAL A 101 -5.33 9.82 -14.79
CA VAL A 101 -5.31 11.27 -14.99
C VAL A 101 -4.64 11.55 -16.33
N VAL A 102 -5.40 12.05 -17.29
CA VAL A 102 -4.86 12.34 -18.64
C VAL A 102 -4.12 13.66 -18.60
N LYS A 103 -2.97 13.77 -19.28
CA LYS A 103 -2.25 15.02 -19.54
C LYS A 103 -2.13 15.20 -21.04
N MET A 104 -2.67 16.30 -21.55
CA MET A 104 -2.51 16.61 -22.98
C MET A 104 -1.15 17.24 -23.25
N SER A 105 -0.69 17.18 -24.50
CA SER A 105 0.65 17.63 -24.88
C SER A 105 0.82 19.15 -24.71
N ASP A 106 -0.26 19.91 -24.85
CA ASP A 106 -0.38 21.36 -24.66
C ASP A 106 -0.55 21.81 -23.20
N GLU A 107 -0.77 20.87 -22.27
CA GLU A 107 -0.91 21.16 -20.84
C GLU A 107 0.47 21.19 -20.12
N GLN A 108 0.60 22.02 -19.09
CA GLN A 108 1.78 22.04 -18.22
C GLN A 108 1.71 20.94 -17.17
N TYR A 109 2.82 20.24 -16.94
CA TYR A 109 2.94 19.27 -15.85
C TYR A 109 3.25 19.99 -14.53
N CYS A 110 2.23 20.49 -13.84
CA CYS A 110 2.39 21.19 -12.56
C CYS A 110 1.18 21.03 -11.63
N PRO A 111 1.33 21.39 -10.34
CA PRO A 111 0.22 21.40 -9.39
C PRO A 111 -0.95 22.28 -9.88
N PRO A 112 -2.20 21.96 -9.49
CA PRO A 112 -2.59 20.91 -8.53
C PRO A 112 -2.84 19.52 -9.15
N ARG A 113 -2.82 19.40 -10.49
CA ARG A 113 -3.22 18.19 -11.20
C ARG A 113 -2.09 17.16 -11.32
N PHE A 114 -0.84 17.63 -11.38
CA PHE A 114 0.34 16.79 -11.56
C PHE A 114 1.43 17.07 -10.50
N PRO A 115 2.21 16.04 -10.10
CA PRO A 115 2.01 14.63 -10.42
C PRO A 115 0.72 14.07 -9.76
N PRO A 116 0.17 12.95 -10.26
CA PRO A 116 -1.04 12.36 -9.67
C PRO A 116 -0.76 11.88 -8.24
N GLN A 117 -1.78 11.90 -7.39
CA GLN A 117 -1.68 11.41 -6.01
C GLN A 117 -2.06 9.94 -5.92
N LEU A 118 -1.49 9.25 -4.94
CA LEU A 118 -1.84 7.86 -4.63
C LEU A 118 -3.27 7.77 -4.07
N GLU A 119 -4.05 6.86 -4.63
CA GLU A 119 -5.43 6.58 -4.25
C GLU A 119 -5.66 5.09 -3.96
N TYR A 120 -6.62 4.80 -3.08
CA TYR A 120 -7.02 3.43 -2.78
C TYR A 120 -8.06 2.93 -3.76
N TYR A 121 -7.76 1.79 -4.39
CA TYR A 121 -8.65 1.04 -5.26
C TYR A 121 -9.04 -0.27 -4.57
N GLN A 122 -10.33 -0.46 -4.33
CA GLN A 122 -10.84 -1.71 -3.76
C GLN A 122 -10.64 -2.85 -4.75
N ILE A 123 -10.00 -3.92 -4.30
CA ILE A 123 -9.84 -5.16 -5.07
C ILE A 123 -11.03 -6.06 -4.78
N TYR A 124 -11.58 -6.69 -5.82
CA TYR A 124 -12.70 -7.62 -5.74
C TYR A 124 -12.33 -9.00 -6.29
N ARG A 125 -12.85 -10.05 -5.65
CA ARG A 125 -12.82 -11.43 -6.14
C ARG A 125 -14.25 -11.97 -6.12
N GLY A 126 -14.86 -12.06 -7.30
CA GLY A 126 -16.30 -12.29 -7.39
C GLY A 126 -17.07 -11.19 -6.65
N ASN A 127 -17.92 -11.57 -5.70
CA ASN A 127 -18.73 -10.61 -4.92
C ASN A 127 -18.08 -10.18 -3.60
N ALA A 128 -16.86 -10.64 -3.31
CA ALA A 128 -16.15 -10.33 -2.08
C ALA A 128 -15.03 -9.31 -2.31
N THR A 129 -14.78 -8.47 -1.31
CA THR A 129 -13.59 -7.63 -1.26
C THR A 129 -12.35 -8.48 -0.99
N ALA A 130 -11.27 -8.26 -1.72
CA ALA A 130 -10.03 -9.04 -1.67
C ALA A 130 -8.78 -8.17 -1.33
N GLY A 131 -9.00 -7.05 -0.64
CA GLY A 131 -7.96 -6.10 -0.23
C GLY A 131 -8.04 -4.77 -0.96
N ASP A 132 -7.09 -3.88 -0.68
CA ASP A 132 -7.00 -2.56 -1.33
C ASP A 132 -5.64 -2.38 -1.99
N LEU A 133 -5.62 -1.80 -3.19
CA LEU A 133 -4.43 -1.36 -3.91
C LEU A 133 -4.25 0.15 -3.69
N LEU A 134 -3.06 0.61 -3.31
CA LEU A 134 -2.67 2.02 -3.31
C LEU A 134 -1.77 2.28 -4.53
N ALA A 135 -2.28 3.04 -5.49
CA ALA A 135 -1.59 3.33 -6.74
C ALA A 135 -1.99 4.70 -7.30
N ALA A 136 -1.26 5.16 -8.33
CA ALA A 136 -1.63 6.33 -9.13
C ALA A 136 -1.43 6.02 -10.60
N PHE A 137 -2.24 6.58 -11.48
CA PHE A 137 -2.17 6.32 -12.92
C PHE A 137 -2.27 7.63 -13.69
N GLU A 138 -1.38 7.83 -14.65
CA GLU A 138 -1.42 9.00 -15.56
C GLU A 138 -1.20 8.57 -17.00
N LEU A 139 -1.93 9.21 -17.91
CA LEU A 139 -1.87 8.97 -19.34
C LEU A 139 -1.40 10.25 -20.04
N LEU A 140 -0.17 10.24 -20.54
CA LEU A 140 0.51 11.43 -21.03
C LEU A 140 0.54 11.42 -22.56
N GLN A 141 -0.07 12.41 -23.21
CA GLN A 141 -0.04 12.53 -24.66
C GLN A 141 1.39 12.88 -25.10
N ILE A 142 1.88 12.15 -26.09
CA ILE A 142 3.18 12.40 -26.70
C ILE A 142 2.99 13.47 -27.77
N GLY A 143 3.59 14.64 -27.53
CA GLY A 143 3.57 15.77 -28.45
C GLY A 143 4.54 15.61 -29.64
N PRO A 144 4.66 16.65 -30.48
CA PRO A 144 5.57 16.64 -31.63
C PRO A 144 7.04 16.47 -31.27
N GLY A 145 7.47 16.88 -30.07
CA GLY A 145 8.82 16.65 -29.57
C GLY A 145 9.07 15.20 -29.13
N GLY A 146 8.06 14.34 -29.14
CA GLY A 146 8.20 12.94 -28.77
C GLY A 146 8.37 12.75 -27.27
N LYS A 147 9.12 11.72 -26.87
CA LYS A 147 9.28 11.34 -25.45
C LYS A 147 10.06 12.38 -24.62
N SER A 148 10.79 13.31 -25.24
CA SER A 148 11.50 14.37 -24.52
C SER A 148 10.56 15.40 -23.88
N ASP A 149 9.31 15.50 -24.35
CA ASP A 149 8.30 16.41 -23.80
C ASP A 149 7.63 15.83 -22.54
N LEU A 150 7.87 14.55 -22.25
CA LEU A 150 7.31 13.88 -21.09
C LEU A 150 8.13 14.23 -19.82
N PRO A 151 7.48 14.27 -18.65
CA PRO A 151 8.19 14.47 -17.38
C PRO A 151 9.30 13.41 -17.22
N PRO A 152 10.48 13.77 -16.71
CA PRO A 152 11.58 12.82 -16.57
C PRO A 152 11.17 11.66 -15.65
N ILE A 153 11.75 10.49 -15.91
CA ILE A 153 11.61 9.30 -15.06
C ILE A 153 12.95 9.10 -14.37
N ASP A 154 12.91 8.90 -13.05
CA ASP A 154 14.11 8.57 -12.28
C ASP A 154 14.69 7.24 -12.78
N GLY A 155 16.03 7.14 -12.79
CA GLY A 155 16.71 5.92 -13.23
C GLY A 155 16.34 4.69 -12.38
N PRO A 156 16.58 3.47 -12.88
CA PRO A 156 16.28 2.26 -12.15
C PRO A 156 17.08 2.17 -10.85
N THR A 157 16.43 1.72 -9.79
CA THR A 157 17.01 1.63 -8.43
C THR A 157 17.83 0.36 -8.20
N ASP A 158 17.60 -0.69 -8.99
CA ASP A 158 18.30 -1.96 -8.93
C ASP A 158 18.73 -2.33 -10.35
N LEU A 159 20.00 -2.68 -10.54
CA LEU A 159 20.54 -3.15 -11.82
C LEU A 159 20.73 -4.68 -11.80
N ASP A 160 20.84 -5.29 -10.61
CA ASP A 160 21.06 -6.72 -10.43
C ASP A 160 19.77 -7.52 -10.65
N ARG A 161 18.61 -6.95 -10.32
CA ARG A 161 17.27 -7.55 -10.53
C ARG A 161 16.61 -7.13 -11.86
N GLY A 162 17.33 -6.38 -12.70
CA GLY A 162 16.78 -5.71 -13.89
C GLY A 162 16.25 -4.31 -13.56
N PRO A 163 15.98 -3.46 -14.58
CA PRO A 163 15.74 -2.03 -14.39
C PRO A 163 14.37 -1.75 -13.75
N ILE A 164 14.27 -1.92 -12.42
CA ILE A 164 13.07 -1.59 -11.65
C ILE A 164 13.08 -0.09 -11.43
N LEU A 165 12.14 0.59 -12.09
CA LEU A 165 11.90 2.01 -11.91
C LEU A 165 11.05 2.19 -10.66
N PRO A 166 11.48 3.00 -9.69
CA PRO A 166 10.70 3.15 -8.48
C PRO A 166 9.62 4.22 -8.66
N VAL A 167 8.59 4.25 -7.81
CA VAL A 167 7.62 5.36 -7.85
C VAL A 167 8.36 6.68 -7.54
N PRO A 168 8.17 7.76 -8.33
CA PRO A 168 8.85 9.03 -8.09
C PRO A 168 8.56 9.62 -6.69
N LEU A 169 9.54 10.31 -6.11
CA LEU A 169 9.43 10.89 -4.76
C LEU A 169 8.24 11.85 -4.60
N GLY A 170 7.86 12.56 -5.66
CA GLY A 170 6.72 13.47 -5.64
C GLY A 170 5.35 12.78 -5.55
N ILE A 171 5.29 11.46 -5.80
CA ILE A 171 4.07 10.64 -5.72
C ILE A 171 4.08 9.78 -4.46
N ARG A 172 5.25 9.38 -3.97
CA ARG A 172 5.36 8.59 -2.74
C ARG A 172 4.74 9.31 -1.55
N PRO A 173 4.19 8.58 -0.56
CA PRO A 173 3.75 9.19 0.67
C PRO A 173 4.93 9.81 1.41
N VAL A 174 4.79 11.07 1.82
CA VAL A 174 5.73 11.70 2.75
C VAL A 174 5.56 11.01 4.10
N LEU A 175 6.65 10.50 4.66
CA LEU A 175 6.63 9.77 5.92
C LEU A 175 7.04 10.68 7.09
N SER A 176 6.28 10.59 8.18
CA SER A 176 6.57 11.23 9.45
C SER A 176 6.73 10.16 10.54
N ARG A 177 7.52 10.47 11.58
CA ARG A 177 7.78 9.52 12.67
C ARG A 177 6.64 9.54 13.68
N TYR A 178 5.94 8.43 13.80
CA TYR A 178 4.88 8.19 14.77
C TYR A 178 5.32 7.26 15.90
N ARG A 179 4.63 7.37 17.04
CA ARG A 179 4.70 6.43 18.16
C ARG A 179 3.33 5.79 18.31
N VAL A 180 3.21 4.52 17.89
CA VAL A 180 1.96 3.76 18.05
C VAL A 180 1.98 3.06 19.40
N GLU A 181 1.01 3.39 20.24
CA GLU A 181 0.84 2.77 21.56
C GLU A 181 -0.30 1.76 21.54
N VAL A 182 -0.03 0.52 21.92
CA VAL A 182 -1.06 -0.53 22.05
C VAL A 182 -1.13 -0.94 23.50
N THR A 183 -2.31 -0.79 24.11
CA THR A 183 -2.57 -1.21 25.49
C THR A 183 -3.50 -2.42 25.48
N SER A 184 -3.06 -3.55 26.03
CA SER A 184 -3.85 -4.77 26.16
C SER A 184 -4.22 -5.03 27.61
N VAL A 185 -5.45 -5.46 27.86
CA VAL A 185 -5.94 -5.86 29.19
C VAL A 185 -6.35 -7.32 29.13
N HIS A 186 -5.68 -8.16 29.92
CA HIS A 186 -5.98 -9.59 29.98
C HIS A 186 -6.77 -9.93 31.24
N VAL A 187 -7.82 -10.75 31.09
CA VAL A 187 -8.61 -11.33 32.19
C VAL A 187 -8.69 -12.84 31.97
N GLY A 188 -7.89 -13.63 32.70
CA GLY A 188 -7.88 -15.10 32.62
C GLY A 188 -6.49 -15.73 32.43
N PRO A 189 -6.38 -17.07 32.43
CA PRO A 189 -5.10 -17.80 32.44
C PRO A 189 -4.38 -17.86 31.08
N CYS A 190 -4.68 -16.97 30.13
CA CYS A 190 -4.14 -17.03 28.78
C CYS A 190 -2.63 -16.76 28.78
N LEU A 191 -1.83 -17.78 28.45
CA LEU A 191 -0.40 -17.69 28.16
C LEU A 191 -0.22 -17.28 26.69
N GLY A 192 -0.56 -16.05 26.37
CA GLY A 192 -0.45 -15.52 25.00
C GLY A 192 0.78 -14.65 24.80
N GLN A 193 1.46 -14.82 23.66
CA GLN A 193 2.34 -13.82 23.08
C GLN A 193 1.54 -12.95 22.11
N GLU A 194 1.69 -11.63 22.22
CA GLU A 194 1.07 -10.68 21.31
C GLU A 194 2.08 -10.33 20.22
N SER A 195 1.68 -10.49 18.96
CA SER A 195 2.48 -10.04 17.82
C SER A 195 1.72 -8.97 17.06
N ILE A 196 2.36 -7.82 16.90
CA ILE A 196 1.81 -6.68 16.16
C ILE A 196 2.61 -6.61 14.86
N SER A 197 1.95 -6.81 13.73
CA SER A 197 2.55 -6.58 12.42
C SER A 197 1.93 -5.35 11.77
N LYS A 198 2.80 -4.51 11.21
CA LYS A 198 2.41 -3.39 10.37
C LYS A 198 2.63 -3.79 8.93
N GLY A 199 1.62 -3.59 8.09
CA GLY A 199 1.75 -3.64 6.63
C GLY A 199 2.40 -2.37 6.09
N VAL A 200 3.56 -1.98 6.64
CA VAL A 200 4.40 -0.90 6.11
C VAL A 200 5.65 -1.57 5.57
N GLY A 201 5.79 -1.66 4.25
CA GLY A 201 7.09 -1.93 3.65
C GLY A 201 8.00 -0.74 3.95
N LYS A 202 9.20 -0.99 4.48
CA LYS A 202 10.23 0.05 4.47
C LYS A 202 10.60 0.31 3.02
N ALA A 203 10.64 1.58 2.60
CA ALA A 203 11.25 1.94 1.33
C ALA A 203 12.67 1.33 1.29
N GLY A 204 12.90 0.39 0.38
CA GLY A 204 14.17 -0.32 0.23
C GLY A 204 14.39 -1.59 1.09
N GLY A 205 13.35 -2.17 1.70
CA GLY A 205 13.51 -3.42 2.45
C GLY A 205 12.20 -4.13 2.76
N ASN A 206 11.99 -5.27 2.10
CA ASN A 206 10.79 -6.10 2.21
C ASN A 206 10.74 -6.88 3.54
N ARG A 207 10.48 -6.16 4.63
CA ARG A 207 10.11 -6.76 5.91
C ARG A 207 8.91 -6.01 6.45
N GLU A 208 7.75 -6.68 6.49
CA GLU A 208 6.71 -6.31 7.45
C GLU A 208 7.40 -6.12 8.80
N SER A 209 7.26 -4.94 9.41
CA SER A 209 7.73 -4.75 10.78
C SER A 209 6.83 -5.56 11.69
N ARG A 210 7.15 -6.84 11.84
CA ARG A 210 6.60 -7.74 12.84
C ARG A 210 7.33 -7.47 14.14
N ILE A 211 6.70 -6.68 15.01
CA ILE A 211 7.20 -6.50 16.36
C ILE A 211 6.59 -7.62 17.20
N CYS A 212 7.43 -8.60 17.47
CA CYS A 212 7.12 -9.68 18.40
C CYS A 212 7.50 -9.22 19.81
N GLY A 213 6.51 -8.72 20.54
CA GLY A 213 6.66 -8.42 21.95
C GLY A 213 6.63 -9.70 22.77
N LYS A 214 7.69 -10.01 23.51
CA LYS A 214 7.70 -11.17 24.44
C LYS A 214 7.24 -10.72 25.82
N THR A 215 5.97 -10.95 26.16
CA THR A 215 5.55 -10.95 27.58
C THR A 215 5.51 -12.39 28.06
N ARG A 216 6.60 -12.87 28.67
CA ARG A 216 6.65 -14.21 29.28
C ARG A 216 5.85 -14.18 30.58
N ASN A 217 4.61 -14.65 30.54
CA ASN A 217 3.77 -14.75 31.73
C ASN A 217 3.96 -16.11 32.42
N GLN A 218 4.31 -16.11 33.71
CA GLN A 218 4.15 -17.28 34.57
C GLN A 218 2.72 -17.30 35.13
N ALA A 219 2.12 -18.49 35.19
CA ALA A 219 0.75 -18.72 35.66
C ALA A 219 0.60 -18.28 37.12
N ALA A 220 0.03 -17.10 37.34
CA ALA A 220 -0.48 -16.69 38.64
C ALA A 220 -1.97 -16.38 38.46
N ALA A 221 -2.80 -17.07 39.24
CA ALA A 221 -4.24 -16.93 39.23
C ALA A 221 -4.65 -15.50 39.62
N SER A 222 -5.59 -14.92 38.86
CA SER A 222 -6.38 -13.74 39.21
C SER A 222 -5.71 -12.37 39.34
N LEU A 223 -4.89 -11.94 38.37
CA LEU A 223 -4.65 -10.50 38.16
C LEU A 223 -5.11 -10.03 36.78
N LYS A 224 -5.95 -8.98 36.74
CA LYS A 224 -6.07 -8.12 35.55
C LYS A 224 -4.67 -7.59 35.26
N LYS A 225 -4.09 -7.96 34.11
CA LYS A 225 -2.75 -7.52 33.71
C LYS A 225 -2.84 -6.66 32.46
N THR A 226 -2.27 -5.46 32.56
CA THR A 226 -2.13 -4.48 31.48
C THR A 226 -0.73 -4.57 30.87
N GLY A 227 -0.66 -4.77 29.55
CA GLY A 227 0.57 -4.62 28.77
C GLY A 227 0.51 -3.33 27.96
N ASN A 228 1.56 -2.50 28.02
CA ASN A 228 1.70 -1.32 27.17
C ASN A 228 2.86 -1.51 26.20
N TRP A 229 2.57 -1.39 24.92
CA TRP A 229 3.52 -1.55 23.83
C TRP A 229 3.73 -0.21 23.13
N ILE A 230 4.99 0.20 22.98
CA ILE A 230 5.36 1.44 22.28
C ILE A 230 6.11 1.05 21.01
N ILE A 231 5.54 1.43 19.86
CA ILE A 231 6.08 1.09 18.56
C ILE A 231 6.43 2.36 17.79
N PRO A 232 7.73 2.72 17.65
CA PRO A 232 8.12 3.73 16.68
C PRO A 232 7.82 3.22 15.27
N ALA A 233 7.24 4.07 14.42
CA ALA A 233 7.04 3.76 13.01
C ALA A 233 6.98 5.02 12.17
N ASP A 234 7.48 4.92 10.95
CA ASP A 234 7.32 5.96 9.93
C ASP A 234 5.98 5.69 9.22
N LEU A 235 5.03 6.60 9.33
CA LEU A 235 3.72 6.52 8.68
C LEU A 235 3.52 7.72 7.76
N PRO A 236 2.72 7.61 6.70
CA PRO A 236 2.37 8.73 5.86
C PRO A 236 1.84 9.93 6.65
N GLU A 237 2.29 11.14 6.33
CA GLU A 237 1.70 12.37 6.88
C GLU A 237 0.22 12.50 6.50
N ASN A 238 -0.11 12.08 5.27
CA ASN A 238 -1.49 11.92 4.88
C ASN A 238 -2.10 10.73 5.62
N GLU A 239 -2.88 11.01 6.65
CA GLU A 239 -3.56 10.00 7.48
C GLU A 239 -4.51 9.10 6.66
N LEU A 240 -4.89 9.50 5.44
CA LEU A 240 -5.63 8.64 4.51
C LEU A 240 -4.85 7.42 4.09
N LEU A 241 -3.53 7.57 3.97
CA LEU A 241 -2.60 6.56 3.49
C LEU A 241 -2.04 5.69 4.61
N HIS A 242 -2.47 5.91 5.87
CA HIS A 242 -2.07 5.07 6.98
C HIS A 242 -2.46 3.60 6.70
N PRO A 243 -1.48 2.66 6.77
CA PRO A 243 -1.78 1.25 6.61
C PRO A 243 -2.54 0.71 7.83
N PRO A 244 -3.23 -0.44 7.65
CA PRO A 244 -3.96 -1.09 8.72
C PRO A 244 -2.98 -1.66 9.75
N LEU A 245 -3.45 -1.76 11.00
CA LEU A 245 -2.71 -2.39 12.09
C LEU A 245 -3.29 -3.77 12.35
N ASN A 246 -2.48 -4.81 12.12
CA ASN A 246 -2.85 -6.19 12.39
C ASN A 246 -2.35 -6.59 13.79
N ILE A 247 -3.28 -7.03 14.63
CA ILE A 247 -3.02 -7.49 15.99
C ILE A 247 -3.32 -8.98 16.03
N ARG A 248 -2.29 -9.80 16.24
CA ARG A 248 -2.39 -11.26 16.33
C ARG A 248 -2.01 -11.72 17.72
N VAL A 249 -2.89 -12.49 18.34
CA VAL A 249 -2.67 -13.15 19.63
C VAL A 249 -2.29 -14.60 19.36
N VAL A 250 -1.13 -15.04 19.81
CA VAL A 250 -0.66 -16.42 19.64
C VAL A 250 -0.44 -17.07 21.01
N ASP A 251 -0.81 -18.34 21.13
CA ASP A 251 -0.55 -19.18 22.30
C ASP A 251 0.84 -19.79 22.16
N CYS A 252 1.69 -19.58 23.16
CA CYS A 252 3.04 -20.12 23.22
C CYS A 252 3.03 -21.45 23.94
N ARG A 253 3.09 -22.54 23.18
CA ARG A 253 3.15 -23.89 23.73
C ARG A 253 4.60 -24.32 23.96
N ALA A 254 4.78 -25.40 24.73
CA ALA A 254 6.08 -26.02 24.92
C ALA A 254 6.75 -26.35 23.58
N PHE A 255 8.09 -26.38 23.56
CA PHE A 255 8.91 -26.66 22.38
C PHE A 255 8.82 -25.62 21.25
N GLY A 256 8.54 -24.36 21.59
CA GLY A 256 8.59 -23.25 20.62
C GLY A 256 7.46 -23.27 19.58
N ARG A 257 6.38 -24.01 19.85
CA ARG A 257 5.20 -24.04 18.99
C ARG A 257 4.30 -22.84 19.29
N TYR A 258 3.90 -22.12 18.25
CA TYR A 258 2.97 -21.02 18.33
C TYR A 258 1.66 -21.40 17.66
N THR A 259 0.52 -21.15 18.30
CA THR A 259 -0.80 -21.35 17.71
C THR A 259 -1.56 -20.03 17.71
N LEU A 260 -2.08 -19.59 16.56
CA LEU A 260 -2.91 -18.39 16.50
C LEU A 260 -4.19 -18.59 17.32
N VAL A 261 -4.42 -17.75 18.32
CA VAL A 261 -5.62 -17.74 19.16
C VAL A 261 -6.69 -16.82 18.57
N GLY A 262 -6.26 -15.68 18.03
CA GLY A 262 -7.15 -14.70 17.43
C GLY A 262 -6.38 -13.62 16.70
N SER A 263 -7.05 -12.98 15.75
CA SER A 263 -6.51 -11.86 14.97
C SER A 263 -7.57 -10.76 14.86
N HIS A 264 -7.14 -9.51 14.93
CA HIS A 264 -7.97 -8.35 14.68
C HIS A 264 -7.21 -7.34 13.83
N THR A 265 -7.91 -6.69 12.90
CA THR A 265 -7.34 -5.70 11.99
C THR A 265 -8.01 -4.36 12.23
N VAL A 266 -7.23 -3.37 12.66
CA VAL A 266 -7.66 -1.97 12.69
C VAL A 266 -7.40 -1.38 11.31
N SER A 267 -8.46 -1.24 10.51
CA SER A 267 -8.39 -0.80 9.11
C SER A 267 -7.94 0.66 8.95
N SER A 268 -8.18 1.51 9.95
CA SER A 268 -7.79 2.92 9.93
C SER A 268 -7.32 3.40 11.30
N LEU A 269 -6.12 3.97 11.33
CA LEU A 269 -5.53 4.55 12.55
C LEU A 269 -6.06 5.95 12.88
N ARG A 270 -6.83 6.59 11.98
CA ARG A 270 -7.23 8.00 12.12
C ARG A 270 -7.97 8.32 13.41
N LYS A 271 -8.82 7.39 13.86
CA LYS A 271 -9.60 7.55 15.09
C LYS A 271 -8.74 7.50 16.36
N PHE A 272 -7.49 7.08 16.25
CA PHE A 272 -6.55 6.88 17.36
C PHE A 272 -5.39 7.88 17.33
N ILE A 273 -5.43 8.86 16.43
CA ILE A 273 -4.39 9.90 16.36
C ILE A 273 -4.59 10.88 17.50
N PHE A 274 -3.63 10.89 18.42
CA PHE A 274 -3.55 11.90 19.45
C PHE A 274 -2.97 13.19 18.86
N ARG A 275 -3.75 14.27 18.91
CA ARG A 275 -3.28 15.62 18.60
C ARG A 275 -3.13 16.37 19.92
N PRO A 276 -1.91 16.76 20.32
CA PRO A 276 -1.74 17.56 21.53
C PRO A 276 -2.51 18.88 21.36
N PRO A 277 -3.16 19.40 22.42
CA PRO A 277 -3.81 20.70 22.35
C PRO A 277 -2.78 21.79 22.02
N ASP A 278 -3.18 22.72 21.14
CA ASP A 278 -2.33 23.84 20.73
C ASP A 278 -1.93 24.68 21.94
N LYS A 279 -0.62 24.75 22.20
CA LYS A 279 -0.06 25.59 23.28
C LYS A 279 -0.21 27.09 23.02
N THR A 280 -0.75 27.48 21.87
CA THR A 280 -1.01 28.88 21.48
C THR A 280 -2.43 29.36 21.83
N ALA A 281 -3.30 28.48 22.33
CA ALA A 281 -4.59 28.90 22.89
C ALA A 281 -4.43 29.32 24.37
N GLN A 282 -3.65 30.37 24.64
CA GLN A 282 -3.76 31.14 25.88
C GLN A 282 -4.06 32.60 25.54
N HIS A 283 -5.28 33.05 25.87
CA HIS A 283 -5.57 34.22 26.69
C HIS A 283 -7.05 34.60 26.50
N TRP A 284 -7.94 34.04 27.33
CA TRP A 284 -9.17 34.75 27.65
C TRP A 284 -8.83 35.76 28.73
N ASN A 285 -8.95 37.03 28.37
CA ASN A 285 -8.93 38.16 29.27
C ASN A 285 -9.87 37.90 30.45
N VAL A 286 -9.33 37.87 31.66
CA VAL A 286 -10.09 38.22 32.86
C VAL A 286 -9.70 39.65 33.20
N ALA A 287 -10.44 40.59 32.62
CA ALA A 287 -10.62 41.92 33.16
C ALA A 287 -12.10 42.07 33.44
N GLY A 288 -12.44 42.07 34.73
CA GLY A 288 -13.77 42.26 35.29
C GLY A 288 -13.59 42.45 36.79
#